data_AF-A0A7V5PQB5-F1
#
_entry.id   AF-A0A7V5PQB5-F1
#
_cell.length_a   1.000
_cell.length_b   1.000
_cell.length_c   1.000
_cell.angle_alpha   90.00
_cell.angle_beta   90.00
_cell.angle_gamma   90.00
#
_symmetry.space_group_name_H-M   'P 1'
#
loop_
_entity.id
_entity.type
_entity.pdbx_description
1 polymer ?
#
loop_
_entity_poly.entity_id
_entity_poly.type
_entity_poly.pdbx_seq_one_letter_code
_entity_poly.pdbx_strand_id
1 'polypeptide(L)'
;MKASKYVEIMRTNPALRAGFWILLITIVAAFLIAMIEGAVNPQFKSFGDAVWWVLVTISTVGYGDKVPATSAGRFIAVAVMLLGIALLSVITATISSVFVARKIREGKGLEEIKLKNHILLCGWNPQGEQILNTLERESGTQQPVVLVNHLSEEDVNDLLGRFNQLRLKFVRGDFTRENILNRANVKYASAAIVLP
;
A
#
# COMPACT_ATOMS: atom_id res chain seq x y z
N MET A 1 -20.41 -23.29 11.25
CA MET A 1 -19.14 -22.70 11.75
C MET A 1 -18.27 -22.02 10.68
N LYS A 2 -18.35 -22.35 9.37
CA LYS A 2 -17.58 -21.65 8.30
C LYS A 2 -18.09 -20.23 7.96
N ALA A 3 -19.39 -19.98 8.04
CA ALA A 3 -19.97 -18.66 7.72
C ALA A 3 -19.48 -17.52 8.66
N SER A 4 -19.20 -17.84 9.93
CA SER A 4 -18.69 -16.87 10.93
C SER A 4 -17.28 -16.35 10.58
N LYS A 5 -16.41 -17.21 10.03
CA LYS A 5 -15.02 -16.84 9.69
C LYS A 5 -14.93 -15.87 8.51
N TYR A 6 -15.82 -15.99 7.52
CA TYR A 6 -15.87 -15.07 6.37
C TYR A 6 -16.41 -13.69 6.76
N VAL A 7 -17.40 -13.64 7.66
CA VAL A 7 -17.92 -12.37 8.21
C VAL A 7 -16.86 -11.66 9.05
N GLU A 8 -16.04 -12.41 9.79
CA GLU A 8 -14.95 -11.87 10.62
C GLU A 8 -13.75 -11.35 9.80
N ILE A 9 -13.42 -12.05 8.70
CA ILE A 9 -12.40 -11.59 7.72
C ILE A 9 -12.88 -10.35 6.96
N MET A 10 -14.17 -10.29 6.59
CA MET A 10 -14.76 -9.06 6.05
C MET A 10 -14.76 -7.93 7.09
N ARG A 11 -14.94 -8.22 8.38
CA ARG A 11 -14.96 -7.18 9.42
C ARG A 11 -13.60 -6.51 9.65
N THR A 12 -12.50 -7.22 9.41
CA THR A 12 -11.13 -6.76 9.71
C THR A 12 -10.41 -6.08 8.55
N ASN A 13 -10.77 -6.35 7.29
CA ASN A 13 -10.09 -5.77 6.14
C ASN A 13 -10.92 -4.65 5.45
N PRO A 14 -10.50 -3.38 5.54
CA PRO A 14 -11.25 -2.26 4.96
C PRO A 14 -11.41 -2.36 3.44
N ALA A 15 -10.46 -2.96 2.73
CA ALA A 15 -10.53 -3.15 1.28
C ALA A 15 -11.60 -4.17 0.87
N LEU A 16 -11.70 -5.29 1.61
CA LEU A 16 -12.74 -6.29 1.36
C LEU A 16 -14.14 -5.73 1.64
N ARG A 17 -14.29 -4.90 2.68
CA ARG A 17 -15.55 -4.21 2.98
C ARG A 17 -15.93 -3.26 1.86
N ALA A 18 -15.00 -2.43 1.39
CA ALA A 18 -15.24 -1.50 0.29
C ALA A 18 -15.66 -2.26 -0.97
N GLY A 19 -14.97 -3.35 -1.32
CA GLY A 19 -15.33 -4.20 -2.46
C GLY A 19 -16.73 -4.81 -2.35
N PHE A 20 -17.11 -5.30 -1.16
CA PHE A 20 -18.45 -5.81 -0.91
C PHE A 20 -19.54 -4.74 -1.08
N TRP A 21 -19.33 -3.55 -0.50
CA TRP A 21 -20.27 -2.43 -0.65
C TRP A 21 -20.40 -1.96 -2.10
N ILE A 22 -19.30 -1.92 -2.85
CA ILE A 22 -19.32 -1.60 -4.29
C ILE A 22 -20.20 -2.60 -5.03
N LEU A 23 -19.94 -3.90 -4.86
CA LEU A 23 -20.72 -4.94 -5.53
C LEU A 23 -22.22 -4.83 -5.18
N LEU A 24 -22.54 -4.64 -3.91
CA LEU A 24 -23.92 -4.49 -3.44
C LEU A 24 -24.60 -3.27 -4.08
N ILE A 25 -23.95 -2.11 -4.04
CA ILE A 25 -24.47 -0.87 -4.64
C ILE A 25 -24.65 -1.03 -6.15
N THR A 26 -23.70 -1.66 -6.84
CA THR A 26 -23.79 -1.91 -8.28
C THR A 26 -25.01 -2.76 -8.62
N ILE A 27 -25.23 -3.87 -7.92
CA ILE A 27 -26.36 -4.76 -8.19
C ILE A 27 -27.70 -4.08 -7.87
N VAL A 28 -27.80 -3.40 -6.72
CA VAL A 28 -29.04 -2.71 -6.31
C VAL A 28 -29.36 -1.57 -7.28
N ALA A 29 -28.40 -0.72 -7.60
CA ALA A 29 -28.62 0.39 -8.54
C ALA A 29 -28.94 -0.11 -9.96
N ALA A 30 -28.26 -1.15 -10.43
CA ALA A 30 -28.54 -1.73 -11.74
C ALA A 30 -29.95 -2.33 -11.80
N PHE A 31 -30.40 -2.98 -10.72
CA PHE A 31 -31.77 -3.50 -10.63
C PHE A 31 -32.81 -2.39 -10.67
N LEU A 32 -32.62 -1.33 -9.87
CA LEU A 32 -33.55 -0.20 -9.85
C LEU A 32 -33.62 0.52 -11.20
N ILE A 33 -32.47 0.76 -11.84
CA ILE A 33 -32.42 1.37 -13.18
C ILE A 33 -33.03 0.46 -14.23
N ALA A 34 -32.76 -0.85 -14.22
CA ALA A 34 -33.36 -1.78 -15.16
C ALA A 34 -34.89 -1.82 -15.02
N MET A 35 -35.43 -1.75 -13.80
CA MET A 35 -36.88 -1.69 -13.58
C MET A 35 -37.52 -0.39 -14.06
N ILE A 36 -36.86 0.75 -13.84
CA ILE A 36 -37.43 2.08 -14.15
C ILE A 36 -37.23 2.45 -15.62
N GLU A 37 -36.03 2.22 -16.15
CA GLU A 37 -35.64 2.64 -17.50
C GLU A 37 -35.88 1.54 -18.54
N GLY A 38 -35.89 0.26 -18.15
CA GLY A 38 -35.91 -0.85 -19.12
C GLY A 38 -37.13 -0.90 -20.04
N ALA A 39 -38.28 -0.39 -19.59
CA ALA A 39 -39.51 -0.35 -20.40
C ALA A 39 -39.66 0.92 -21.25
N VAL A 40 -38.97 2.01 -20.90
CA VAL A 40 -39.21 3.34 -21.47
C VAL A 40 -38.00 3.91 -22.21
N ASN A 41 -36.81 3.38 -21.94
CA ASN A 41 -35.56 3.88 -22.48
C ASN A 41 -34.88 2.82 -23.36
N PRO A 42 -34.79 3.05 -24.69
CA PRO A 42 -34.21 2.09 -25.62
C PRO A 42 -32.72 1.83 -25.40
N GLN A 43 -32.04 2.63 -24.57
CA GLN A 43 -30.64 2.44 -24.19
C GLN A 43 -30.44 1.32 -23.14
N PHE A 44 -31.49 0.96 -22.39
CA PHE A 44 -31.43 -0.06 -21.34
C PHE A 44 -32.20 -1.32 -21.75
N LYS A 45 -31.69 -2.06 -22.73
CA LYS A 45 -32.36 -3.24 -23.31
C LYS A 45 -32.21 -4.49 -22.44
N SER A 46 -31.16 -4.55 -21.63
CA SER A 46 -30.83 -5.69 -20.80
C SER A 46 -30.39 -5.25 -19.40
N PHE A 47 -30.42 -6.16 -18.43
CA PHE A 47 -29.84 -5.91 -17.11
C PHE A 47 -28.33 -5.59 -17.19
N GLY A 48 -27.63 -6.18 -18.17
CA GLY A 48 -26.22 -5.89 -18.42
C GLY A 48 -25.96 -4.42 -18.77
N ASP A 49 -26.89 -3.78 -19.48
CA ASP A 49 -26.79 -2.34 -19.80
C ASP A 49 -26.90 -1.45 -18.56
N ALA A 50 -27.75 -1.84 -17.61
CA ALA A 50 -27.86 -1.15 -16.33
C ALA A 50 -26.61 -1.34 -15.46
N VAL A 51 -26.06 -2.56 -15.39
CA VAL A 51 -24.78 -2.82 -14.70
C VAL A 51 -23.64 -2.02 -15.32
N TRP A 52 -23.55 -2.02 -16.65
CA TRP A 52 -22.56 -1.23 -17.39
C TRP A 52 -22.63 0.25 -17.04
N TRP A 53 -23.83 0.83 -17.08
CA TRP A 53 -24.04 2.23 -16.74
C TRP A 53 -23.62 2.54 -15.30
N VAL A 54 -23.97 1.69 -14.33
CA VAL A 54 -23.57 1.90 -12.93
C VAL A 54 -22.05 1.82 -12.79
N LEU A 55 -21.38 0.86 -13.43
CA LEU A 55 -19.92 0.73 -13.38
C LEU A 55 -19.23 1.97 -13.95
N VAL A 56 -19.65 2.43 -15.13
CA VAL A 56 -19.12 3.63 -15.80
C VAL A 56 -19.35 4.89 -14.98
N THR A 57 -20.46 4.97 -14.25
CA THR A 57 -20.81 6.11 -13.39
C THR A 57 -20.00 6.10 -12.09
N ILE A 58 -19.91 4.95 -11.40
CA ILE A 58 -19.13 4.80 -10.16
C ILE A 58 -17.64 5.01 -10.44
N SER A 59 -17.14 4.56 -11.59
CA SER A 59 -15.75 4.78 -11.99
C SER A 59 -15.47 6.22 -12.45
N THR A 60 -16.48 7.10 -12.45
CA THR A 60 -16.40 8.50 -12.92
C THR A 60 -15.98 8.65 -14.39
N VAL A 61 -16.10 7.58 -15.20
CA VAL A 61 -15.73 7.61 -16.63
C VAL A 61 -16.82 8.32 -17.43
N GLY A 62 -18.09 7.98 -17.20
CA GLY A 62 -19.23 8.71 -17.75
C GLY A 62 -19.26 8.81 -19.28
N TYR A 63 -19.18 7.68 -20.01
CA TYR A 63 -19.22 7.68 -21.48
C TYR A 63 -20.44 8.39 -22.09
N GLY A 64 -21.56 8.45 -21.35
CA GLY A 64 -22.81 9.06 -21.82
C GLY A 64 -23.53 8.23 -22.89
N ASP A 65 -23.10 6.99 -23.13
CA ASP A 65 -23.73 6.05 -24.07
C ASP A 65 -25.10 5.56 -23.58
N LYS A 66 -25.29 5.52 -22.26
CA LYS A 66 -26.55 5.19 -21.60
C LYS A 66 -26.81 6.22 -20.51
N VAL A 67 -28.01 6.79 -20.47
CA VAL A 67 -28.36 7.82 -19.50
C VAL A 67 -29.81 7.64 -19.06
N PRO A 68 -30.11 7.57 -17.74
CA PRO A 68 -31.48 7.53 -17.26
C PRO A 68 -32.27 8.76 -17.70
N ALA A 69 -33.39 8.53 -18.39
CA ALA A 69 -34.21 9.58 -18.96
C ALA A 69 -35.32 10.02 -18.01
N THR A 70 -35.79 9.13 -17.14
CA THR A 70 -36.90 9.38 -16.22
C THR A 70 -36.47 10.20 -15.01
N SER A 71 -37.41 10.95 -14.42
CA SER A 71 -37.14 11.72 -13.19
C SER A 71 -36.69 10.82 -12.03
N ALA A 72 -37.29 9.63 -11.90
CA ALA A 72 -36.90 8.66 -10.87
C ALA A 72 -35.51 8.07 -11.14
N GLY A 73 -35.20 7.72 -12.39
CA GLY A 73 -33.89 7.25 -12.81
C GLY A 73 -32.78 8.29 -12.57
N ARG A 74 -33.08 9.57 -12.81
CA ARG A 74 -32.16 10.68 -12.50
C ARG A 74 -31.90 10.85 -11.00
N PHE A 75 -32.91 10.67 -10.17
CA PHE A 75 -32.72 10.70 -8.71
C PHE A 75 -31.79 9.58 -8.24
N ILE A 76 -31.97 8.36 -8.77
CA ILE A 76 -31.06 7.24 -8.53
C ILE A 76 -29.66 7.54 -9.05
N ALA A 77 -29.54 8.16 -10.22
CA ALA A 77 -28.25 8.56 -10.77
C ALA A 77 -27.48 9.52 -9.87
N VAL A 78 -28.14 10.52 -9.30
CA VAL A 78 -27.51 11.42 -8.32
C VAL A 78 -27.01 10.64 -7.11
N ALA A 79 -27.82 9.71 -6.57
CA ALA A 79 -27.40 8.88 -5.45
C ALA A 79 -26.19 8.00 -5.81
N VAL A 80 -26.18 7.36 -6.98
CA VAL A 80 -25.07 6.54 -7.48
C VAL A 80 -23.80 7.37 -7.65
N MET A 81 -23.90 8.60 -8.16
CA MET A 81 -22.74 9.50 -8.31
C MET A 81 -22.13 9.87 -6.96
N LEU A 82 -22.95 10.26 -5.98
CA LEU A 82 -22.47 10.59 -4.63
C LEU A 82 -21.81 9.39 -3.94
N LEU A 83 -22.45 8.21 -4.03
CA LEU A 83 -21.90 6.97 -3.50
C LEU A 83 -20.62 6.56 -4.21
N GLY A 84 -20.54 6.72 -5.54
CA GLY A 84 -19.35 6.42 -6.32
C GLY A 84 -18.12 7.21 -5.87
N ILE A 85 -18.27 8.52 -5.69
CA ILE A 85 -17.19 9.40 -5.18
C ILE A 85 -16.76 8.98 -3.78
N ALA A 86 -17.71 8.70 -2.88
CA ALA A 86 -17.40 8.25 -1.53
C ALA A 86 -16.60 6.92 -1.52
N LEU A 87 -16.99 5.96 -2.36
CA LEU A 87 -16.31 4.66 -2.47
C LEU A 87 -14.89 4.81 -3.04
N LEU A 88 -14.72 5.59 -4.11
CA LEU A 88 -13.41 5.88 -4.69
C LEU A 88 -12.49 6.58 -3.68
N SER A 89 -13.05 7.45 -2.85
CA SER A 89 -12.31 8.16 -1.79
C SER A 89 -11.78 7.18 -0.74
N VAL A 90 -12.61 6.23 -0.30
CA VAL A 90 -12.21 5.20 0.68
C VAL A 90 -11.12 4.27 0.11
N ILE A 91 -11.25 3.84 -1.15
CA ILE A 91 -10.21 3.03 -1.80
C ILE A 91 -8.89 3.80 -1.85
N THR A 92 -8.95 5.04 -2.33
CA THR A 92 -7.76 5.90 -2.46
C THR A 92 -7.10 6.15 -1.11
N ALA A 93 -7.88 6.46 -0.07
CA ALA A 93 -7.38 6.66 1.29
C ALA A 93 -6.74 5.38 1.86
N THR A 94 -7.36 4.22 1.63
CA THR A 94 -6.83 2.93 2.09
C THR A 94 -5.47 2.64 1.44
N ILE A 95 -5.38 2.78 0.12
CA ILE A 95 -4.13 2.57 -0.62
C ILE A 95 -3.05 3.55 -0.13
N SER A 96 -3.38 4.85 -0.04
CA SER A 96 -2.48 5.88 0.47
C SER A 96 -1.97 5.56 1.87
N SER A 97 -2.85 5.13 2.78
CA SER A 97 -2.47 4.77 4.15
C SER A 97 -1.45 3.62 4.21
N VAL A 98 -1.57 2.63 3.31
CA VAL A 98 -0.62 1.52 3.19
C VAL A 98 0.75 2.03 2.72
N PHE A 99 0.77 2.90 1.71
CA PHE A 99 2.03 3.49 1.22
C PHE A 99 2.70 4.38 2.28
N VAL A 100 1.92 5.21 2.97
CA VAL A 100 2.42 6.07 4.05
C VAL A 100 2.95 5.23 5.21
N ALA A 101 2.20 4.23 5.67
CA ALA A 101 2.63 3.33 6.73
C ALA A 101 3.91 2.58 6.36
N ARG A 102 4.03 2.13 5.10
CA ARG A 102 5.26 1.52 4.58
C ARG A 102 6.44 2.49 4.62
N LYS A 103 6.27 3.71 4.11
CA LYS A 103 7.33 4.73 4.11
C LYS A 103 7.80 5.10 5.51
N ILE A 104 6.88 5.20 6.47
CA ILE A 104 7.21 5.43 7.89
C ILE A 104 8.01 4.24 8.46
N ARG A 105 7.65 3.00 8.13
CA ARG A 105 8.39 1.82 8.58
C ARG A 105 9.79 1.73 7.96
N GLU A 106 9.94 2.11 6.69
CA GLU A 106 11.24 2.21 6.02
C GLU A 106 12.16 3.22 6.72
N GLY A 107 11.69 4.44 6.97
CA GLY A 107 12.46 5.47 7.68
C GLY A 107 12.82 5.08 9.12
N LYS A 108 11.95 4.34 9.79
CA LYS A 108 12.20 3.81 11.16
C LYS A 108 13.14 2.61 11.22
N GLY A 109 13.61 2.07 10.09
CA GLY A 109 14.37 0.82 10.05
C GLY A 109 13.58 -0.38 10.57
N LEU A 110 12.24 -0.35 10.44
CA LEU A 110 11.34 -1.42 10.90
C LEU A 110 11.02 -2.44 9.80
N GLU A 111 11.57 -2.26 8.61
CA GLU A 111 11.46 -3.23 7.52
C GLU A 111 12.38 -4.44 7.72
N GLU A 112 12.05 -5.51 7.00
CA GLU A 112 12.91 -6.69 6.83
C GLU A 112 13.75 -6.51 5.57
N ILE A 113 15.04 -6.73 5.70
CA ILE A 113 15.98 -6.66 4.59
C ILE A 113 15.89 -7.96 3.80
N LYS A 114 15.71 -7.86 2.48
CA LYS A 114 15.69 -9.01 1.56
C LYS A 114 16.97 -9.14 0.73
N LEU A 115 17.94 -8.29 1.00
CA LEU A 115 19.22 -8.25 0.28
C LEU A 115 20.07 -9.47 0.65
N LYS A 116 20.85 -9.95 -0.31
CA LYS A 116 21.85 -11.01 -0.13
C LYS A 116 23.21 -10.44 -0.50
N ASN A 117 24.29 -11.03 0.03
CA ASN A 117 25.67 -10.58 -0.23
C ASN A 117 25.89 -9.12 0.19
N HIS A 118 25.35 -8.75 1.35
CA HIS A 118 25.49 -7.43 1.96
C HIS A 118 26.42 -7.48 3.18
N ILE A 119 27.03 -6.35 3.51
CA ILE A 119 27.81 -6.19 4.73
C ILE A 119 26.86 -5.77 5.84
N LEU A 120 26.91 -6.46 6.98
CA LEU A 120 26.14 -6.12 8.18
C LEU A 120 27.04 -5.31 9.13
N LEU A 121 26.63 -4.10 9.50
CA LEU A 121 27.30 -3.26 10.49
C LEU A 121 26.43 -3.22 11.76
N CYS A 122 26.87 -3.92 12.79
CA CYS A 122 26.17 -4.03 14.08
C CYS A 122 26.72 -2.98 15.05
N GLY A 123 25.85 -2.14 15.58
CA GLY A 123 26.24 -1.05 16.49
C GLY A 123 26.62 0.24 15.76
N TRP A 124 26.93 1.26 16.54
CA TRP A 124 27.40 2.55 16.03
C TRP A 124 28.27 3.22 17.09
N ASN A 125 29.43 3.71 16.67
CA ASN A 125 30.31 4.52 17.50
C ASN A 125 30.78 5.76 16.70
N PRO A 126 31.40 6.78 17.34
CA PRO A 126 31.87 7.98 16.64
C PRO A 126 32.88 7.69 15.51
N GLN A 127 33.56 6.54 15.53
CA GLN A 127 34.47 6.12 14.47
C GLN A 127 33.76 5.37 13.33
N GLY A 128 32.48 5.03 13.48
CA GLY A 128 31.68 4.30 12.49
C GLY A 128 31.59 5.03 11.15
N GLU A 129 31.62 6.36 11.17
CA GLU A 129 31.72 7.17 9.95
C GLU A 129 33.00 6.90 9.16
N GLN A 130 34.13 6.64 9.83
CA GLN A 130 35.38 6.32 9.15
C GLN A 130 35.26 5.01 8.38
N ILE A 131 34.56 4.01 8.95
CA ILE A 131 34.30 2.74 8.27
C ILE A 131 33.42 2.95 7.04
N LEU A 132 32.34 3.75 7.16
CA LEU A 132 31.50 4.07 6.00
C LEU A 132 32.28 4.82 4.92
N ASN A 133 33.12 5.79 5.29
CA ASN A 133 33.97 6.51 4.35
C ASN A 133 34.98 5.60 3.64
N THR A 134 35.57 4.64 4.36
CA THR A 134 36.47 3.64 3.76
C THR A 134 35.71 2.73 2.81
N LEU A 135 34.53 2.25 3.21
CA LEU A 135 33.68 1.43 2.35
C LEU A 135 33.23 2.19 1.09
N GLU A 136 32.93 3.48 1.19
CA GLU A 136 32.59 4.31 0.03
C GLU A 136 33.77 4.51 -0.92
N ARG A 137 34.98 4.69 -0.39
CA ARG A 137 36.21 4.91 -1.18
C ARG A 137 36.78 3.64 -1.79
N GLU A 138 36.77 2.54 -1.06
CA GLU A 138 37.27 1.24 -1.53
C GLU A 138 36.26 0.51 -2.40
N SER A 139 34.97 0.83 -2.28
CA SER A 139 33.94 0.19 -3.09
C SER A 139 33.87 0.73 -4.51
N GLY A 140 34.68 0.13 -5.39
CA GLY A 140 34.20 -0.25 -6.72
C GLY A 140 33.07 -1.30 -6.68
N THR A 141 32.78 -1.85 -5.49
CA THR A 141 31.75 -2.85 -5.21
C THR A 141 30.40 -2.23 -4.85
N GLN A 142 29.37 -2.46 -5.66
CA GLN A 142 27.97 -2.08 -5.37
C GLN A 142 27.33 -2.87 -4.19
N GLN A 143 28.12 -3.41 -3.27
CA GLN A 143 27.62 -4.23 -2.17
C GLN A 143 26.81 -3.37 -1.18
N PRO A 144 25.55 -3.73 -0.90
CA PRO A 144 24.75 -3.01 0.07
C PRO A 144 25.33 -3.14 1.49
N VAL A 145 25.19 -2.09 2.27
CA VAL A 145 25.56 -2.08 3.69
C VAL A 145 24.27 -1.98 4.51
N VAL A 146 24.10 -2.86 5.50
CA VAL A 146 22.95 -2.88 6.39
C VAL A 146 23.42 -2.52 7.80
N LEU A 147 22.95 -1.39 8.31
CA LEU A 147 23.28 -0.89 9.63
C LEU A 147 22.21 -1.31 10.65
N VAL A 148 22.64 -1.95 11.74
CA VAL A 148 21.77 -2.38 12.86
C VAL A 148 22.13 -1.60 14.11
N ASN A 149 21.30 -0.64 14.51
CA ASN A 149 21.53 0.14 15.73
C ASN A 149 20.23 0.78 16.29
N HIS A 150 20.38 1.65 17.29
CA HIS A 150 19.30 2.37 17.96
C HIS A 150 19.21 3.87 17.61
N LEU A 151 19.89 4.32 16.54
CA LEU A 151 19.89 5.71 16.09
C LEU A 151 18.46 6.23 15.88
N SER A 152 18.30 7.54 16.06
CA SER A 152 17.03 8.21 15.79
C SER A 152 16.75 8.26 14.28
N GLU A 153 15.50 8.50 13.90
CA GLU A 153 15.15 8.69 12.47
C GLU A 153 15.91 9.87 11.85
N GLU A 154 16.21 10.90 12.65
CA GLU A 154 16.95 12.07 12.21
C GLU A 154 18.40 11.73 11.87
N ASP A 155 19.10 11.03 12.78
CA ASP A 155 20.49 10.59 12.56
C ASP A 155 20.59 9.61 11.37
N VAL A 156 19.60 8.73 11.23
CA VAL A 156 19.55 7.78 10.11
C VAL A 156 19.36 8.52 8.79
N ASN A 157 18.47 9.51 8.74
CA ASN A 157 18.26 10.30 7.53
C ASN A 157 19.48 11.17 7.19
N ASP A 158 20.19 11.71 8.19
CA ASP A 158 21.46 12.40 7.99
C ASP A 158 22.51 11.46 7.36
N LEU A 159 22.69 10.26 7.94
CA LEU A 159 23.61 9.26 7.40
C LEU A 159 23.24 8.81 5.98
N LEU A 160 21.96 8.55 5.71
CA LEU A 160 21.47 8.18 4.39
C LEU A 160 21.67 9.31 3.37
N GLY A 161 21.56 10.58 3.80
CA GLY A 161 21.80 11.75 2.96
C GLY A 161 23.28 11.95 2.65
N ARG A 162 24.15 11.77 3.64
CA ARG A 162 25.61 11.93 3.53
C ARG A 162 26.25 10.83 2.68
N PHE A 163 25.81 9.59 2.86
CA PHE A 163 26.34 8.41 2.17
C PHE A 163 25.41 7.92 1.05
N ASN A 164 24.89 8.85 0.22
CA ASN A 164 23.90 8.51 -0.81
C ASN A 164 24.45 7.62 -1.95
N GLN A 165 25.78 7.54 -2.11
CA GLN A 165 26.42 6.68 -3.10
C GLN A 165 26.50 5.23 -2.62
N LEU A 166 26.55 5.03 -1.31
CA LEU A 166 26.41 3.72 -0.69
C LEU A 166 24.95 3.29 -0.71
N ARG A 167 24.69 2.03 -1.06
CA ARG A 167 23.36 1.41 -0.90
C ARG A 167 23.14 1.06 0.57
N LEU A 168 23.09 2.07 1.42
CA LEU A 168 22.90 1.93 2.86
C LEU A 168 21.43 1.61 3.16
N LYS A 169 21.23 0.59 4.00
CA LYS A 169 19.93 0.22 4.56
C LYS A 169 20.03 0.17 6.07
N PHE A 170 18.91 0.44 6.72
CA PHE A 170 18.86 0.55 8.16
C PHE A 170 17.86 -0.42 8.76
N VAL A 171 18.26 -1.08 9.85
CA VAL A 171 17.39 -1.91 10.68
C VAL A 171 17.52 -1.43 12.13
N ARG A 172 16.46 -0.87 12.67
CA ARG A 172 16.44 -0.43 14.06
C ARG A 172 16.29 -1.62 14.99
N GLY A 173 17.20 -1.71 15.96
CA GLY A 173 17.14 -2.70 17.02
C GLY A 173 18.51 -3.00 17.63
N ASP A 174 18.44 -3.86 18.64
CA ASP A 174 19.59 -4.38 19.37
C ASP A 174 20.19 -5.56 18.58
N PHE A 175 21.44 -5.43 18.16
CA PHE A 175 22.13 -6.45 17.38
C PHE A 175 22.47 -7.71 18.20
N THR A 176 22.30 -7.69 19.53
CA THR A 176 22.40 -8.90 20.37
C THR A 176 21.17 -9.80 20.24
N ARG A 177 20.04 -9.28 19.73
CA ARG A 177 18.80 -10.04 19.60
C ARG A 177 18.70 -10.71 18.24
N GLU A 178 18.50 -12.04 18.26
CA GLU A 178 18.40 -12.85 17.04
C GLU A 178 17.28 -12.40 16.11
N ASN A 179 16.14 -11.94 16.64
CA ASN A 179 15.03 -11.46 15.83
C ASN A 179 15.40 -10.21 15.01
N ILE A 180 16.25 -9.32 15.52
CA ILE A 180 16.74 -8.14 14.80
C ILE A 180 17.74 -8.56 13.72
N LEU A 181 18.66 -9.47 14.04
CA LEU A 181 19.63 -10.01 13.08
C LEU A 181 18.96 -10.76 11.92
N ASN A 182 17.90 -11.53 12.22
CA ASN A 182 17.09 -12.19 11.20
C ASN A 182 16.37 -11.17 10.31
N ARG A 183 15.83 -10.07 10.87
CA ARG A 183 15.25 -8.96 10.08
C ARG A 183 16.30 -8.25 9.22
N ALA A 184 17.55 -8.17 9.67
CA ALA A 184 18.67 -7.65 8.91
C ALA A 184 19.28 -8.67 7.91
N ASN A 185 18.67 -9.86 7.82
CA ASN A 185 19.05 -10.94 6.94
C ASN A 185 20.50 -11.42 7.11
N VAL A 186 20.95 -11.51 8.37
CA VAL A 186 22.33 -11.89 8.74
C VAL A 186 22.80 -13.20 8.07
N LYS A 187 21.90 -14.14 7.83
CA LYS A 187 22.19 -15.46 7.22
C LYS A 187 22.77 -15.37 5.81
N TYR A 188 22.51 -14.28 5.09
CA TYR A 188 23.00 -14.05 3.73
C TYR A 188 23.96 -12.86 3.66
N ALA A 189 24.44 -12.37 4.80
CA ALA A 189 25.47 -11.34 4.85
C ALA A 189 26.81 -11.94 4.42
N SER A 190 27.59 -11.19 3.63
CA SER A 190 28.94 -11.57 3.21
C SER A 190 29.98 -11.38 4.30
N ALA A 191 29.78 -10.34 5.11
CA ALA A 191 30.58 -10.01 6.26
C ALA A 191 29.70 -9.36 7.33
N ALA A 192 30.09 -9.51 8.59
CA ALA A 192 29.48 -8.80 9.72
C ALA A 192 30.58 -8.09 10.51
N ILE A 193 30.42 -6.78 10.70
CA ILE A 193 31.31 -5.92 11.48
C ILE A 193 30.55 -5.52 12.73
N VAL A 194 31.12 -5.81 13.91
CA VAL A 194 30.50 -5.43 15.19
C VAL A 194 31.30 -4.28 15.78
N LEU A 195 30.61 -3.18 16.02
CA LEU A 195 31.14 -2.02 16.71
C LEU A 195 30.69 -2.06 18.17
N PRO A 196 31.63 -2.05 19.13
CA PRO A 196 31.30 -1.94 20.55
C PRO A 196 30.74 -0.56 20.90
#